data_AF-A0A8J8GIA7-F1
#
_entry.id   AF-A0A8J8GIA7-F1
#
_cell.length_a   1.000
_cell.length_b   1.000
_cell.length_c   1.000
_cell.angle_alpha   90.00
_cell.angle_beta   90.00
_cell.angle_gamma   90.00
#
_symmetry.space_group_name_H-M   'P 1'
#
loop_
_entity.id
_entity.type
_entity.pdbx_description
1 polymer ?
#
loop_
_entity_poly.entity_id
_entity_poly.type
_entity_poly.pdbx_seq_one_letter_code
_entity_poly.pdbx_strand_id
1 'polypeptide(L)'
;MVQDDGDGQILVFTYDYEAGEDFEVISQLETSTTVQILQTADGEAVPEISQPDEYVGHVVRYQVDGGPVSPTTLMFIRGGTISSGESATLGEEATMFSPTLNLLSTDVS
;
A
#
# COMPACT_ATOMS: atom_id res chain seq x y z
N MET A 1 13.83 7.61 -21.28
CA MET A 1 14.52 6.60 -20.45
C MET A 1 13.64 6.42 -19.23
N VAL A 2 12.86 5.35 -19.19
CA VAL A 2 12.08 4.97 -18.00
C VAL A 2 12.90 3.86 -17.37
N GLN A 3 13.30 4.05 -16.11
CA GLN A 3 14.09 3.08 -15.37
C GLN A 3 13.21 1.85 -15.12
N ASP A 4 13.72 0.71 -15.56
CA ASP A 4 13.22 -0.64 -15.30
C ASP A 4 13.91 -1.10 -14.02
N ASP A 5 13.25 -0.99 -12.86
CA ASP A 5 13.77 -1.46 -11.57
C ASP A 5 12.63 -1.84 -10.61
N GLY A 6 12.05 -3.02 -10.84
CA GLY A 6 11.24 -3.77 -9.87
C GLY A 6 9.76 -3.41 -9.83
N ASP A 7 8.90 -4.36 -10.19
CA ASP A 7 7.46 -4.31 -9.93
C ASP A 7 7.25 -3.91 -8.46
N GLY A 8 6.74 -2.69 -8.22
CA GLY A 8 6.66 -2.12 -6.88
C GLY A 8 5.72 -2.94 -6.01
N GLN A 9 6.22 -3.53 -4.93
CA GLN A 9 5.40 -4.31 -4.00
C GLN A 9 4.48 -3.37 -3.22
N ILE A 10 3.17 -3.61 -3.32
CA ILE A 10 2.16 -2.95 -2.51
C ILE A 10 1.71 -3.87 -1.38
N LEU A 11 1.73 -3.34 -0.15
CA LEU A 11 1.02 -3.92 0.98
C LEU A 11 -0.27 -3.14 1.26
N VAL A 12 -1.35 -3.88 1.48
CA VAL A 12 -2.68 -3.35 1.79
C VAL A 12 -3.34 -4.21 2.85
N PHE A 13 -4.18 -3.63 3.69
CA PHE A 13 -4.94 -4.42 4.66
C PHE A 13 -5.94 -5.32 3.94
N THR A 14 -6.13 -6.54 4.43
CA THR A 14 -7.04 -7.52 3.78
C THR A 14 -8.48 -7.02 3.64
N TYR A 15 -8.94 -6.15 4.54
CA TYR A 15 -10.28 -5.58 4.53
C TYR A 15 -10.44 -4.36 3.61
N ASP A 16 -9.33 -3.86 3.07
CA ASP A 16 -9.28 -2.69 2.18
C ASP A 16 -8.79 -3.07 0.76
N TYR A 17 -8.55 -4.35 0.49
CA TYR A 17 -8.11 -4.81 -0.83
C TYR A 17 -9.28 -4.85 -1.81
N GLU A 18 -9.15 -4.11 -2.91
CA GLU A 18 -10.10 -4.10 -4.02
C GLU A 18 -9.36 -4.45 -5.33
N ALA A 19 -9.51 -5.69 -5.79
CA ALA A 19 -8.75 -6.25 -6.91
C ALA A 19 -9.00 -5.49 -8.22
N GLY A 20 -7.93 -5.02 -8.88
CA GLY A 20 -8.03 -4.35 -10.18
C GLY A 20 -8.64 -2.94 -10.14
N GLU A 21 -8.95 -2.40 -8.95
CA GLU A 21 -9.50 -1.05 -8.82
C GLU A 21 -8.42 0.02 -8.98
N ASP A 22 -8.81 1.12 -9.61
CA ASP A 22 -8.00 2.33 -9.69
C ASP A 22 -8.01 3.05 -8.35
N PHE A 23 -6.87 3.61 -7.95
CA PHE A 23 -6.75 4.44 -6.76
C PHE A 23 -6.01 5.74 -7.04
N GLU A 24 -6.42 6.81 -6.35
CA GLU A 24 -5.72 8.09 -6.30
C GLU A 24 -4.91 8.18 -5.00
N VAL A 25 -3.65 8.63 -5.10
CA VAL A 25 -2.86 8.99 -3.92
C VAL A 25 -3.27 10.38 -3.44
N ILE A 26 -3.88 10.45 -2.25
CA ILE A 26 -4.31 11.70 -1.64
C ILE A 26 -3.15 12.40 -0.93
N SER A 27 -2.36 11.62 -0.19
CA SER A 27 -1.20 12.14 0.55
C SER A 27 -0.24 11.02 0.92
N GLN A 28 1.03 11.38 1.14
CA GLN A 28 2.02 10.48 1.73
C GLN A 28 2.00 10.56 3.26
N LEU A 29 2.22 9.43 3.92
CA LEU A 29 2.43 9.35 5.37
C LEU A 29 3.88 9.68 5.73
N GLU A 30 4.08 10.22 6.94
CA GLU A 30 5.40 10.33 7.54
C GLU A 30 6.01 8.94 7.73
N THR A 31 7.31 8.79 7.45
CA THR A 31 8.03 7.51 7.56
C THR A 31 7.87 6.88 8.95
N SER A 32 7.91 7.67 10.02
CA SER A 32 7.72 7.16 11.39
C SER A 32 6.33 6.55 11.61
N THR A 33 5.31 7.12 10.96
CA THR A 33 3.93 6.61 11.03
C THR A 33 3.81 5.31 10.25
N THR A 34 4.40 5.23 9.05
CA THR A 34 4.48 3.97 8.29
C THR A 34 5.16 2.87 9.07
N VAL A 35 6.32 3.15 9.67
CA VAL A 35 7.05 2.18 10.49
C VAL A 35 6.21 1.70 11.67
N GLN A 36 5.52 2.62 12.35
CA GLN A 36 4.67 2.26 13.48
C GLN A 36 3.47 1.38 13.08
N ILE A 37 2.91 1.57 11.89
CA ILE A 37 1.79 0.76 11.40
C ILE A 37 2.25 -0.62 10.93
N LEU A 38 3.46 -0.71 10.36
CA LEU A 38 4.06 -1.97 9.91
C LEU A 38 4.72 -2.77 11.05
N GLN A 39 4.39 -2.45 12.29
CA GLN A 39 4.80 -3.15 13.49
C GLN A 39 3.57 -3.68 14.24
N THR A 40 3.81 -4.63 15.14
CA THR A 40 2.76 -5.08 16.07
C THR A 40 2.40 -3.97 17.05
N ALA A 41 1.27 -4.12 17.77
CA ALA A 41 0.83 -3.15 18.77
C ALA A 41 1.86 -2.90 19.89
N ASP A 42 2.74 -3.87 20.15
CA ASP A 42 3.83 -3.77 21.13
C ASP A 42 5.11 -3.11 20.57
N GLY A 43 5.11 -2.71 19.29
CA GLY A 43 6.24 -2.10 18.59
C GLY A 43 7.26 -3.09 18.04
N GLU A 44 6.98 -4.39 18.15
CA GLU A 44 7.85 -5.45 17.61
C GLU A 44 7.63 -5.60 16.10
N ALA A 45 8.72 -5.83 15.37
CA ALA A 45 8.67 -6.14 13.94
C ALA A 45 8.04 -7.52 13.71
N VAL A 46 7.29 -7.67 12.61
CA VAL A 46 6.85 -8.98 12.14
C VAL A 46 7.92 -9.62 11.28
N PRO A 47 8.08 -10.96 11.30
CA PRO A 47 9.19 -11.63 10.61
C PRO A 47 9.18 -11.41 9.09
N GLU A 48 8.02 -11.12 8.49
CA GLU A 48 7.89 -10.84 7.06
C GLU A 48 8.37 -9.43 6.68
N ILE A 49 8.43 -8.49 7.64
CA ILE A 49 8.86 -7.10 7.44
C ILE A 49 10.16 -6.87 8.20
N SER A 50 11.28 -7.12 7.54
CA SER A 50 12.61 -6.93 8.14
C SER A 50 13.06 -5.47 8.19
N GLN A 51 12.57 -4.62 7.27
CA GLN A 51 12.92 -3.21 7.14
C GLN A 51 11.67 -2.38 6.84
N PRO A 52 10.88 -2.00 7.85
CA PRO A 52 9.63 -1.27 7.66
C PRO A 52 9.83 0.15 7.12
N ASP A 53 11.03 0.71 7.27
CA ASP A 53 11.43 2.04 6.78
C ASP A 53 11.71 2.08 5.28
N GLU A 54 11.85 0.92 4.62
CA GLU A 54 11.91 0.83 3.16
C GLU A 54 10.53 1.00 2.49
N TYR A 55 9.44 0.96 3.27
CA TYR A 55 8.10 1.18 2.77
C TYR A 55 7.72 2.65 2.87
N VAL A 56 7.09 3.15 1.80
CA VAL A 56 6.45 4.46 1.79
C VAL A 56 4.95 4.27 1.98
N GLY A 57 4.41 4.88 3.03
CA GLY A 57 2.98 4.83 3.32
C GLY A 57 2.23 5.92 2.57
N HIS A 58 1.05 5.59 2.06
CA HIS A 58 0.18 6.48 1.32
C HIS A 58 -1.24 6.39 1.87
N VAL A 59 -1.91 7.53 1.93
CA VAL A 59 -3.36 7.61 2.06
C VAL A 59 -3.91 7.67 0.64
N VAL A 60 -4.71 6.68 0.28
CA VAL A 60 -5.26 6.56 -1.07
C VAL A 60 -6.78 6.53 -1.02
N ARG A 61 -7.40 6.71 -2.18
CA ARG A 61 -8.84 6.53 -2.36
C ARG A 61 -9.10 5.77 -3.65
N TYR A 62 -9.91 4.72 -3.57
CA TYR A 62 -10.39 4.02 -4.76
C TYR A 62 -11.33 4.90 -5.59
N GLN A 63 -11.17 4.83 -6.91
CA GLN A 63 -11.96 5.56 -7.88
C GLN A 63 -13.12 4.68 -8.35
N VAL A 64 -14.28 4.87 -7.75
CA VAL A 64 -15.50 4.18 -8.19
C VAL A 64 -16.21 5.03 -9.24
N ASP A 65 -16.30 4.52 -10.46
CA ASP A 65 -16.98 5.20 -11.56
C ASP A 65 -18.43 5.56 -11.24
N GLY A 66 -18.73 6.87 -11.20
CA GLY A 66 -20.09 7.39 -10.97
C GLY A 66 -20.69 7.04 -9.60
N GLY A 67 -19.88 6.54 -8.67
CA GLY A 67 -20.28 6.11 -7.34
C GLY A 67 -20.12 7.18 -6.25
N PRO A 68 -20.58 6.89 -5.02
CA PRO A 68 -20.22 7.70 -3.85
C PRO A 68 -18.71 7.66 -3.62
N VAL A 69 -18.16 8.77 -3.10
CA VAL A 69 -16.73 8.87 -2.77
C VAL A 69 -16.35 7.77 -1.78
N SER A 70 -15.45 6.87 -2.19
CA SER A 70 -14.94 5.81 -1.33
C SER A 70 -14.19 6.37 -0.12
N PRO A 71 -14.25 5.70 1.04
CA PRO A 71 -13.38 6.00 2.16
C PRO A 71 -11.90 5.95 1.75
N THR A 72 -11.07 6.74 2.42
CA THR A 72 -9.63 6.64 2.24
C THR A 72 -9.09 5.40 2.95
N THR A 73 -8.15 4.71 2.33
CA THR A 73 -7.40 3.59 2.92
C THR A 73 -5.90 3.88 2.92
N LEU A 74 -5.13 2.97 3.51
CA LEU A 74 -3.68 3.00 3.58
C LEU A 74 -3.07 1.95 2.66
N MET A 75 -2.06 2.36 1.92
CA MET A 75 -1.22 1.47 1.11
C MET A 75 0.26 1.73 1.40
N PHE A 76 1.07 0.68 1.35
CA PHE A 76 2.50 0.75 1.60
C PHE A 76 3.27 0.23 0.40
N ILE A 77 4.11 1.07 -0.19
CA ILE A 77 4.83 0.73 -1.42
C ILE A 77 6.30 0.58 -1.11
N ARG A 78 6.91 -0.53 -1.55
CA ARG A 78 8.36 -0.75 -1.47
C ARG A 78 8.98 -0.72 -2.86
N GLY A 79 10.17 -0.12 -2.96
CA GLY A 79 10.91 -0.02 -4.21
C GLY A 79 10.40 1.07 -5.17
N GLY A 80 9.44 1.90 -4.73
CA GLY A 80 8.91 3.00 -5.54
C GLY A 80 8.01 3.92 -4.72
N THR A 81 7.60 5.05 -5.31
CA THR A 81 6.66 6.00 -4.72
C THR A 81 5.71 6.51 -5.79
N ILE A 82 4.44 6.72 -5.44
CA ILE A 82 3.47 7.37 -6.33
C ILE A 82 3.20 8.76 -5.75
N SER A 83 3.30 9.80 -6.57
CA SER A 83 3.17 11.17 -6.09
C SER A 83 1.72 11.47 -5.70
N SER A 84 1.51 12.39 -4.76
CA SER A 84 0.16 12.83 -4.42
C SER A 84 -0.53 13.49 -5.63
N GLY A 85 -1.79 13.13 -5.87
CA GLY A 85 -2.57 13.50 -7.05
C GLY A 85 -2.35 12.60 -8.26
N GLU A 86 -1.43 11.63 -8.19
CA GLU A 86 -1.29 10.59 -9.22
C GLU A 86 -2.24 9.43 -8.91
N SER A 87 -2.60 8.70 -9.96
CA SER A 87 -3.44 7.51 -9.89
C SER A 87 -2.69 6.30 -10.46
N ALA A 88 -2.99 5.13 -9.92
CA ALA A 88 -2.48 3.85 -10.40
C ALA A 88 -3.53 2.75 -10.19
N THR A 89 -3.30 1.58 -10.75
CA THR A 89 -4.22 0.44 -10.65
C THR A 89 -3.63 -0.59 -9.69
N LEU A 90 -4.48 -1.11 -8.79
CA LEU A 90 -4.07 -2.20 -7.90
C LEU A 90 -4.04 -3.52 -8.67
N GLY A 91 -3.07 -4.38 -8.39
CA GLY A 91 -3.02 -5.72 -8.98
C GLY A 91 -4.31 -6.53 -8.74
N GLU A 92 -4.65 -7.39 -9.71
CA GLU A 92 -5.83 -8.27 -9.61
C GLU A 92 -5.59 -9.47 -8.68
N GLU A 93 -4.33 -9.85 -8.51
CA GLU A 93 -3.90 -10.96 -7.67
C GLU A 93 -3.19 -10.44 -6.42
N ALA A 94 -3.55 -11.01 -5.26
CA ALA A 94 -2.91 -10.71 -4.00
C ALA A 94 -2.66 -11.99 -3.20
N THR A 95 -1.59 -11.97 -2.42
CA THR A 95 -1.19 -13.08 -1.56
C THR A 95 -1.13 -12.64 -0.10
N MET A 96 -1.43 -13.54 0.83
CA MET A 96 -1.27 -13.26 2.26
C MET A 96 0.20 -12.97 2.56
N PHE A 97 0.48 -11.75 3.01
CA PHE A 97 1.83 -11.32 3.32
C PHE A 97 2.13 -11.44 4.81
N SER A 98 1.30 -10.84 5.67
CA SER A 98 1.42 -10.99 7.12
C SER A 98 0.05 -11.24 7.74
N PRO A 99 -0.25 -12.46 8.22
CA PRO A 99 -1.51 -12.73 8.91
C PRO A 99 -1.58 -12.00 10.26
N THR A 100 -0.42 -11.70 10.87
CA THR A 100 -0.33 -10.96 12.14
C THR A 100 -0.77 -9.52 11.99
N LEU A 101 -0.31 -8.83 10.95
CA LEU A 101 -0.71 -7.43 10.67
C LEU A 101 -1.93 -7.34 9.75
N ASN A 102 -2.44 -8.48 9.30
CA ASN A 102 -3.56 -8.58 8.37
C ASN A 102 -3.29 -7.85 7.04
N LEU A 103 -2.11 -8.11 6.45
CA LEU A 103 -1.63 -7.50 5.21
C LEU A 103 -1.60 -8.50 4.06
N LEU A 104 -2.03 -8.05 2.89
CA LEU A 104 -1.81 -8.70 1.60
C LEU A 104 -0.66 -8.02 0.86
N SER A 105 0.03 -8.79 0.03
CA SER A 105 0.98 -8.30 -0.97
C SER A 105 0.38 -8.43 -2.36
N THR A 106 0.48 -7.37 -3.14
CA THR A 106 0.13 -7.32 -4.56
C THR A 106 1.12 -6.40 -5.28
N ASP A 107 0.97 -6.30 -6.59
CA ASP A 107 1.79 -5.44 -7.45
C ASP A 107 0.99 -4.20 -7.87
N VAL A 108 1.70 -3.19 -8.38
CA VAL A 108 1.09 -2.04 -9.05
C VAL A 108 1.07 -2.29 -10.55
N SER A 109 -0.08 -2.02 -11.20
CA SER A 109 -0.22 -2.10 -12.67
C SER A 109 -0.29 -0.71 -13.33
#